data_AF-A0A508WVW7-F1
#
_entry.id   AF-A0A508WVW7-F1
#
_cell.length_a   1.000
_cell.length_b   1.000
_cell.length_c   1.000
_cell.angle_alpha   90.00
_cell.angle_beta   90.00
_cell.angle_gamma   90.00
#
_symmetry.space_group_name_H-M   'P 1'
#
loop_
_entity.id
_entity.type
_entity.pdbx_description
1 polymer ?
#
loop_
_entity_poly.entity_id
_entity_poly.type
_entity_poly.pdbx_seq_one_letter_code
_entity_poly.pdbx_strand_id
1 'polypeptide(L)'
;MVFPPRAAFIDAIARRDKLRVLVDGMTAANDLGLTTAVPAQSTIHADTYPRTIEIEANAGDPNAVAQVIYKLDFKRISAKTAFWAGRPAMRVVQALAWFRDERTSLNAAVNGIVRHLSRDPNRLKVAQDLRDNIQAVPAWMYPLVETIADKLAAGDQGGLTANAELTRDPHATDIR
;
A
#
# COMPACT_ATOMS: atom_id res chain seq x y z
N MET A 1 -6.08 13.24 -18.90
CA MET A 1 -4.95 13.37 -17.95
C MET A 1 -5.40 12.72 -16.65
N VAL A 2 -4.59 11.85 -16.03
CA VAL A 2 -4.94 11.23 -14.74
C VAL A 2 -4.30 12.08 -13.65
N PHE A 3 -5.11 12.73 -12.81
CA PHE A 3 -4.59 13.49 -11.67
C PHE A 3 -4.10 12.55 -10.56
N PRO A 4 -3.16 12.97 -9.69
CA PRO A 4 -2.56 12.10 -8.70
C PRO A 4 -3.59 11.51 -7.73
N PRO A 5 -3.43 10.24 -7.29
CA PRO A 5 -4.31 9.66 -6.27
C PRO A 5 -4.10 10.33 -4.91
N ARG A 6 -5.08 10.22 -4.01
CA ARG A 6 -5.00 10.75 -2.63
C ARG A 6 -3.72 10.32 -1.91
N ALA A 7 -3.31 9.06 -2.05
CA ALA A 7 -2.07 8.53 -1.49
C ALA A 7 -0.86 9.41 -1.80
N ALA A 8 -0.75 9.91 -3.03
CA ALA A 8 0.38 10.75 -3.44
C ALA A 8 0.44 12.07 -2.66
N PHE A 9 -0.72 12.69 -2.41
CA PHE A 9 -0.79 13.91 -1.60
C PHE A 9 -0.49 13.63 -0.12
N ILE A 10 -1.03 12.54 0.43
CA ILE A 10 -0.76 12.12 1.82
C ILE A 10 0.73 11.88 2.02
N ASP A 11 1.36 11.12 1.10
CA ASP A 11 2.79 10.78 1.17
C ASP A 11 3.67 12.03 0.96
N ALA A 12 3.26 12.96 0.10
CA ALA A 12 3.95 14.23 -0.10
C ALA A 12 3.90 15.11 1.15
N ILE A 13 2.74 15.23 1.79
CA ILE A 13 2.59 15.97 3.05
C ILE A 13 3.40 15.32 4.16
N ALA A 14 3.34 13.98 4.28
CA ALA A 14 4.11 13.23 5.27
C ALA A 14 5.62 13.47 5.10
N ARG A 15 6.12 13.44 3.85
CA ARG A 15 7.53 13.71 3.56
C ARG A 15 7.92 15.17 3.83
N ARG A 16 7.09 16.14 3.43
CA ARG A 16 7.34 17.59 3.61
C ARG A 16 7.41 17.97 5.09
N ASP A 17 6.42 17.51 5.85
CA ASP A 17 6.23 17.89 7.25
C ASP A 17 6.91 16.90 8.23
N LYS A 18 7.62 15.89 7.69
CA LYS A 18 8.30 14.82 8.44
C LYS A 18 7.38 14.07 9.41
N LEU A 19 6.15 13.81 8.97
CA LEU A 19 5.11 13.21 9.79
C LEU A 19 5.12 11.69 9.68
N ARG A 20 4.84 11.04 10.81
CA ARG A 20 4.43 9.63 10.83
C ARG A 20 2.93 9.57 10.61
N VAL A 21 2.50 8.98 9.51
CA VAL A 21 1.09 8.94 9.12
C VAL A 21 0.50 7.53 9.19
N LEU A 22 -0.75 7.44 9.60
CA LEU A 22 -1.58 6.24 9.55
C LEU A 22 -2.92 6.64 8.92
N VAL A 23 -3.23 6.12 7.74
CA VAL A 23 -4.51 6.37 7.09
C VAL A 23 -5.61 5.49 7.68
N ASP A 24 -6.86 5.90 7.55
CA ASP A 24 -8.00 5.03 7.87
C ASP A 24 -8.09 3.83 6.91
N GLY A 25 -8.89 2.84 7.33
CA GLY A 25 -8.97 1.57 6.62
C GLY A 25 -9.63 1.64 5.25
N MET A 26 -10.63 2.51 5.05
CA MET A 26 -11.26 2.70 3.74
C MET A 26 -10.31 3.39 2.75
N THR A 27 -9.57 4.41 3.20
CA THR A 27 -8.52 5.06 2.38
C THR A 27 -7.41 4.07 2.07
N ALA A 28 -6.96 3.26 3.03
CA ALA A 28 -5.96 2.22 2.79
C ALA A 28 -6.42 1.18 1.76
N ALA A 29 -7.68 0.75 1.84
CA ALA A 29 -8.27 -0.18 0.88
C ALA A 29 -8.35 0.43 -0.52
N ASN A 30 -8.70 1.71 -0.64
CA ASN A 30 -8.72 2.42 -1.92
C ASN A 30 -7.31 2.61 -2.49
N ASP A 31 -6.34 3.00 -1.66
CA ASP A 31 -4.93 3.15 -2.03
C ASP A 31 -4.37 1.83 -2.61
N LEU A 32 -4.76 0.68 -2.04
CA LEU A 32 -4.37 -0.66 -2.51
C LEU A 32 -5.23 -1.18 -3.67
N GLY A 33 -6.17 -0.40 -4.18
CA GLY A 33 -7.04 -0.77 -5.29
C GLY A 33 -8.03 -1.91 -4.96
N LEU A 34 -8.32 -2.12 -3.67
CA LEU A 34 -9.27 -3.14 -3.21
C LEU A 34 -10.72 -2.67 -3.31
N THR A 35 -10.93 -1.35 -3.44
CA THR A 35 -12.23 -0.72 -3.64
C THR A 35 -12.12 0.46 -4.59
N THR A 36 -13.17 0.68 -5.38
CA THR A 36 -13.35 1.86 -6.23
C THR A 36 -14.14 2.97 -5.54
N ALA A 37 -14.65 2.71 -4.33
CA ALA A 37 -15.35 3.71 -3.53
C ALA A 37 -14.37 4.81 -3.13
N VAL A 38 -14.65 6.02 -3.58
CA VAL A 38 -13.83 7.20 -3.28
C VAL A 38 -14.31 7.83 -1.97
N PRO A 39 -13.46 7.94 -0.93
CA PRO A 39 -13.84 8.59 0.32
C PRO A 39 -14.20 10.06 0.11
N ALA A 40 -15.35 10.49 0.65
CA ALA A 40 -15.69 11.91 0.72
C ALA A 40 -14.67 12.69 1.58
N GLN A 41 -14.17 12.04 2.63
CA GLN A 41 -13.15 12.55 3.54
C GLN A 41 -12.26 11.38 3.99
N SER A 42 -10.95 11.58 3.99
CA SER A 42 -9.97 10.62 4.51
C SER A 42 -9.49 11.09 5.87
N THR A 43 -9.58 10.23 6.89
CA THR A 43 -8.98 10.48 8.20
C THR A 43 -7.54 9.99 8.19
N ILE A 44 -6.60 10.86 8.58
CA ILE A 44 -5.18 10.53 8.71
C ILE A 44 -4.75 10.80 10.14
N HIS A 45 -4.30 9.77 10.85
CA HIS A 45 -3.66 9.96 12.14
C HIS A 45 -2.19 10.32 11.93
N ALA A 46 -1.76 11.47 12.44
CA ALA A 46 -0.37 11.91 12.40
C ALA A 46 0.12 12.50 13.73
N ASP A 47 1.43 12.63 13.86
CA ASP A 47 2.14 13.30 14.96
C ASP A 47 2.13 14.83 14.79
N THR A 48 0.95 15.38 14.49
CA THR A 48 0.74 16.82 14.29
C THR A 48 -0.53 17.29 15.00
N TYR A 49 -0.70 18.61 15.06
CA TYR A 49 -1.94 19.20 15.55
C TYR A 49 -3.10 18.87 14.59
N PRO A 50 -4.31 18.55 15.12
CA PRO A 50 -5.45 18.27 14.27
C PRO A 50 -5.73 19.42 13.31
N ARG A 51 -5.92 19.09 12.03
CA ARG A 51 -6.20 20.06 10.97
C ARG A 51 -6.80 19.38 9.75
N THR A 52 -7.65 20.08 9.02
CA THR A 52 -8.15 19.62 7.72
C THR A 52 -7.42 20.34 6.61
N ILE A 53 -6.95 19.58 5.61
CA ILE A 53 -6.35 20.12 4.40
C ILE A 53 -7.27 19.76 3.24
N GLU A 54 -7.68 20.76 2.47
CA GLU A 54 -8.40 20.57 1.22
C GLU A 54 -7.43 20.75 0.04
N ILE A 55 -7.46 19.81 -0.90
CA ILE A 55 -6.58 19.81 -2.07
C ILE A 55 -7.42 19.69 -3.32
N GLU A 56 -7.24 20.62 -4.25
CA GLU A 56 -7.77 20.48 -5.60
C GLU A 56 -6.85 19.57 -6.42
N ALA A 57 -7.24 18.30 -6.54
CA ALA A 57 -6.40 17.25 -7.11
C ALA A 57 -6.12 17.46 -8.61
N ASN A 58 -7.06 18.07 -9.33
CA ASN A 58 -6.97 18.37 -10.75
C ASN A 58 -6.57 19.83 -11.04
N ALA A 59 -6.03 20.54 -10.05
CA ALA A 59 -5.50 21.88 -10.25
C ALA A 59 -4.44 21.86 -11.37
N GLY A 60 -4.60 22.75 -12.35
CA GLY A 60 -3.70 22.85 -13.50
C GLY A 60 -4.04 21.95 -14.69
N ASP A 61 -5.14 21.18 -14.66
CA ASP A 61 -5.65 20.52 -15.86
C ASP A 61 -6.48 21.51 -16.70
N PRO A 62 -6.03 21.87 -17.93
CA PRO A 62 -6.75 22.81 -18.78
C PRO A 62 -8.11 22.28 -19.28
N ASN A 63 -8.38 20.98 -19.13
CA ASN A 63 -9.63 20.33 -19.55
C ASN A 63 -10.53 19.97 -18.36
N ALA A 64 -10.21 20.41 -17.14
CA ALA A 64 -11.03 20.13 -15.96
C ALA A 64 -12.41 20.78 -16.09
N VAL A 65 -13.45 19.95 -16.19
CA VAL A 65 -14.85 20.40 -16.25
C VAL A 65 -15.42 20.70 -14.85
N ALA A 66 -14.87 20.07 -13.81
CA ALA A 66 -15.26 20.27 -12.42
C ALA A 66 -14.06 20.06 -11.49
N GLN A 67 -14.05 20.74 -10.34
CA GLN A 67 -13.02 20.61 -9.33
C GLN A 67 -13.13 19.25 -8.61
N VAL A 68 -11.99 18.61 -8.40
CA VAL A 68 -11.87 17.37 -7.62
C VAL A 68 -11.20 17.71 -6.30
N ILE A 69 -11.99 17.90 -5.24
CA ILE A 69 -11.48 18.26 -3.92
C ILE A 69 -11.26 17.01 -3.07
N TYR A 70 -10.05 16.85 -2.58
CA TYR A 70 -9.70 15.86 -1.56
C TYR A 70 -9.69 16.52 -0.19
N LYS A 71 -10.50 16.01 0.74
CA LYS A 71 -10.52 16.44 2.14
C LYS A 71 -9.71 15.46 2.98
N LEU A 72 -8.58 15.93 3.49
CA LEU A 72 -7.65 15.18 4.31
C LEU A 72 -7.72 15.70 5.74
N ASP A 73 -8.37 14.93 6.62
CA ASP A 73 -8.58 15.29 8.03
C ASP A 73 -7.49 14.66 8.90
N PHE A 74 -6.53 15.49 9.31
CA PHE A 74 -5.45 15.07 10.19
C PHE A 74 -5.92 15.07 11.64
N LYS A 75 -5.79 13.93 12.30
CA LYS A 75 -6.04 13.73 13.72
C LYS A 75 -4.75 13.34 14.42
N ARG A 76 -4.68 13.60 15.73
CA ARG A 76 -3.54 13.18 16.52
C ARG A 76 -3.46 11.66 16.60
N ILE A 77 -2.26 11.10 16.48
CA ILE A 77 -2.01 9.68 16.74
C ILE A 77 -2.35 9.33 18.20
N SER A 78 -2.95 8.16 18.40
CA SER A 78 -3.19 7.57 19.72
C SER A 78 -2.16 6.47 20.00
N ALA A 79 -1.95 6.12 21.28
CA ALA A 79 -1.06 5.01 21.63
C ALA A 79 -1.42 3.69 20.91
N LYS A 80 -2.73 3.42 20.74
CA LYS A 80 -3.24 2.24 20.05
C LYS A 80 -2.87 2.20 18.56
N THR A 81 -2.76 3.36 17.92
CA THR A 81 -2.58 3.49 16.48
C THR A 81 -1.14 3.88 16.10
N ALA A 82 -0.29 4.19 17.08
CA ALA A 82 1.04 4.73 16.88
C ALA A 82 2.03 3.76 16.24
N PHE A 83 1.87 2.44 16.43
CA PHE A 83 2.87 1.48 15.97
C PHE A 83 3.04 1.50 14.45
N TRP A 84 1.94 1.34 13.71
CA TRP A 84 1.95 1.25 12.26
C TRP A 84 2.12 2.60 11.56
N ALA A 85 2.04 3.72 12.28
CA ALA A 85 2.19 5.05 11.70
C ALA A 85 3.60 5.27 11.11
N GLY A 86 3.63 5.59 9.82
CA GLY A 86 4.85 5.79 9.03
C GLY A 86 5.56 4.51 8.58
N ARG A 87 5.02 3.32 8.86
CA ARG A 87 5.66 2.05 8.50
C ARG A 87 5.27 1.58 7.09
N PRO A 88 6.16 0.89 6.35
CA PRO A 88 5.87 0.38 5.01
C PRO A 88 4.58 -0.44 4.90
N ALA A 89 4.32 -1.33 5.86
CA ALA A 89 3.17 -2.21 5.80
C ALA A 89 1.86 -1.61 6.34
N MET A 90 1.87 -0.33 6.72
CA MET A 90 0.74 0.36 7.33
C MET A 90 -0.58 0.19 6.57
N ARG A 91 -0.57 0.43 5.25
CA ARG A 91 -1.80 0.34 4.41
C ARG A 91 -2.35 -1.08 4.34
N VAL A 92 -1.49 -2.11 4.35
CA VAL A 92 -1.91 -3.52 4.37
C VAL A 92 -2.70 -3.81 5.64
N VAL A 93 -2.16 -3.43 6.80
CA VAL A 93 -2.79 -3.68 8.10
C VAL A 93 -4.12 -2.94 8.22
N GLN A 94 -4.17 -1.67 7.81
CA GLN A 94 -5.40 -0.87 7.85
C GLN A 94 -6.48 -1.41 6.91
N ALA A 95 -6.11 -1.81 5.70
CA ALA A 95 -7.06 -2.39 4.75
C ALA A 95 -7.62 -3.73 5.25
N LEU A 96 -6.79 -4.63 5.79
CA LEU A 96 -7.27 -5.90 6.34
C LEU A 96 -8.23 -5.70 7.52
N ALA A 97 -7.94 -4.75 8.41
CA ALA A 97 -8.83 -4.40 9.51
C ALA A 97 -10.20 -3.95 8.99
N TRP A 98 -10.23 -3.06 7.99
CA TRP A 98 -11.48 -2.59 7.39
C TRP A 98 -12.27 -3.71 6.71
N PHE A 99 -11.63 -4.58 5.92
CA PHE A 99 -12.32 -5.70 5.27
C PHE A 99 -12.95 -6.68 6.26
N ARG A 100 -12.32 -6.87 7.43
CA ARG A 100 -12.89 -7.67 8.51
C ARG A 100 -14.14 -7.01 9.08
N ASP A 101 -14.08 -5.70 9.35
CA ASP A 101 -15.18 -4.95 9.95
C ASP A 101 -16.39 -4.85 8.98
N GLU A 102 -16.14 -4.68 7.69
CA GLU A 102 -17.14 -4.70 6.61
C GLU A 102 -17.65 -6.12 6.28
N ARG A 103 -17.15 -7.16 6.97
CA ARG A 103 -17.49 -8.57 6.73
C ARG A 103 -17.33 -9.00 5.27
N THR A 104 -16.38 -8.40 4.57
CA THR A 104 -16.08 -8.70 3.16
C THR A 104 -15.05 -9.83 3.07
N SER A 105 -14.91 -10.45 1.89
CA SER A 105 -13.97 -11.55 1.66
C SER A 105 -12.50 -11.14 1.91
N LEU A 106 -11.93 -11.60 3.02
CA LEU A 106 -10.51 -11.41 3.37
C LEU A 106 -9.58 -12.09 2.35
N ASN A 107 -9.99 -13.22 1.77
CA ASN A 107 -9.22 -13.90 0.72
C ASN A 107 -9.12 -13.05 -0.55
N ALA A 108 -10.22 -12.38 -0.93
CA ALA A 108 -10.20 -11.44 -2.05
C ALA A 108 -9.29 -10.25 -1.75
N ALA A 109 -9.34 -9.72 -0.51
CA ALA A 109 -8.45 -8.65 -0.07
C ALA A 109 -6.98 -9.06 -0.17
N VAL A 110 -6.59 -10.23 0.39
CA VAL A 110 -5.21 -10.75 0.31
C VAL A 110 -4.74 -10.84 -1.15
N ASN A 111 -5.54 -11.42 -2.04
CA ASN A 111 -5.17 -11.54 -3.46
C ASN A 111 -5.05 -10.19 -4.16
N GLY A 112 -5.93 -9.24 -3.84
CA GLY A 112 -5.85 -7.86 -4.34
C GLY A 112 -4.59 -7.14 -3.85
N ILE A 113 -4.27 -7.24 -2.57
CA ILE A 113 -3.09 -6.65 -1.94
C ILE A 113 -1.83 -7.17 -2.61
N VAL A 114 -1.69 -8.49 -2.75
CA VAL A 114 -0.54 -9.12 -3.40
C VAL A 114 -0.42 -8.66 -4.85
N ARG A 115 -1.53 -8.63 -5.60
CA ARG A 115 -1.55 -8.17 -7.00
C ARG A 115 -1.10 -6.72 -7.13
N HIS A 116 -1.56 -5.85 -6.24
CA HIS A 116 -1.19 -4.43 -6.23
C HIS A 116 0.30 -4.27 -5.92
N LEU A 117 0.74 -4.81 -4.78
CA LEU A 117 2.09 -4.62 -4.26
C LEU A 117 3.15 -5.38 -5.06
N SER A 118 2.81 -6.42 -5.83
CA SER A 118 3.77 -7.11 -6.70
C SER A 118 4.44 -6.18 -7.73
N ARG A 119 3.79 -5.06 -8.05
CA ARG A 119 4.27 -4.02 -8.98
C ARG A 119 4.90 -2.82 -8.26
N ASP A 120 4.87 -2.80 -6.93
CA ASP A 120 5.42 -1.70 -6.13
C ASP A 120 6.95 -1.88 -5.98
N PRO A 121 7.77 -0.85 -6.27
CA PRO A 121 9.21 -0.92 -6.06
C PRO A 121 9.63 -1.18 -4.60
N ASN A 122 8.76 -0.88 -3.64
CA ASN A 122 8.98 -1.11 -2.20
C ASN A 122 8.38 -2.43 -1.69
N ARG A 123 7.93 -3.34 -2.57
CA ARG A 123 7.28 -4.62 -2.18
C ARG A 123 8.06 -5.41 -1.12
N LEU A 124 9.39 -5.45 -1.24
CA LEU A 124 10.25 -6.20 -0.32
C LEU A 124 10.31 -5.53 1.06
N LYS A 125 10.28 -4.20 1.12
CA LYS A 125 10.21 -3.46 2.40
C LYS A 125 8.88 -3.73 3.09
N VAL A 126 7.78 -3.78 2.35
CA VAL A 126 6.46 -4.13 2.90
C VAL A 126 6.46 -5.56 3.43
N ALA A 127 6.98 -6.53 2.64
CA ALA A 127 7.06 -7.92 3.06
C ALA A 127 7.92 -8.11 4.32
N GLN A 128 9.07 -7.45 4.39
CA GLN A 128 9.96 -7.52 5.54
C GLN A 128 9.33 -6.89 6.79
N ASP A 129 8.74 -5.70 6.64
CA ASP A 129 8.07 -4.99 7.74
C ASP A 129 6.88 -5.79 8.31
N LEU A 130 6.16 -6.52 7.45
CA LEU A 130 5.11 -7.46 7.88
C LEU A 130 5.68 -8.63 8.71
N ARG A 131 6.77 -9.26 8.26
CA ARG A 131 7.38 -10.41 8.96
C ARG A 131 7.96 -10.00 10.31
N ASP A 132 8.77 -8.95 10.33
CA ASP A 132 9.49 -8.51 11.52
C ASP A 132 8.54 -8.04 12.63
N ASN A 133 7.30 -7.68 12.27
CA ASN A 133 6.37 -7.04 13.18
C ASN A 133 5.01 -7.76 13.21
N ILE A 134 4.98 -9.06 12.90
CA ILE A 134 3.74 -9.86 12.93
C ILE A 134 3.03 -9.79 14.30
N GLN A 135 3.79 -9.70 15.39
CA GLN A 135 3.24 -9.58 16.75
C GLN A 135 2.51 -8.25 17.01
N ALA A 136 2.67 -7.25 16.13
CA ALA A 136 2.00 -5.97 16.22
C ALA A 136 0.65 -5.91 15.48
N VAL A 137 0.22 -7.03 14.89
CA VAL A 137 -1.17 -7.20 14.42
C VAL A 137 -1.93 -8.14 15.37
N PRO A 138 -3.28 -8.12 15.37
CA PRO A 138 -4.03 -9.10 16.14
C PRO A 138 -3.87 -10.52 15.58
N ALA A 139 -3.95 -11.54 16.44
CA ALA A 139 -3.72 -12.94 16.08
C ALA A 139 -4.53 -13.46 14.88
N TRP A 140 -5.77 -12.97 14.70
CA TRP A 140 -6.61 -13.37 13.55
C TRP A 140 -5.99 -12.98 12.19
N MET A 141 -5.11 -11.98 12.17
CA MET A 141 -4.51 -11.44 10.96
C MET A 141 -3.21 -12.17 10.58
N TYR A 142 -2.63 -12.97 11.48
CA TYR A 142 -1.36 -13.69 11.26
C TYR A 142 -1.34 -14.50 9.96
N PRO A 143 -2.30 -15.43 9.71
CA PRO A 143 -2.25 -16.24 8.49
C PRO A 143 -2.36 -15.40 7.20
N LEU A 144 -3.06 -14.27 7.26
CA LEU A 144 -3.21 -13.37 6.11
C LEU A 144 -1.91 -12.61 5.85
N VAL A 145 -1.29 -12.08 6.91
CA VAL A 145 -0.03 -11.35 6.85
C VAL A 145 1.12 -12.23 6.38
N GLU A 146 1.23 -13.45 6.90
CA GLU A 146 2.23 -14.44 6.46
C GLU A 146 2.06 -14.75 4.97
N THR A 147 0.83 -15.07 4.55
CA THR A 147 0.51 -15.33 3.14
C THR A 147 0.90 -14.15 2.23
N ILE A 148 0.60 -12.92 2.64
CA ILE A 148 0.96 -11.72 1.88
C ILE A 148 2.48 -11.58 1.81
N ALA A 149 3.16 -11.64 2.96
CA ALA A 149 4.61 -11.45 3.03
C ALA A 149 5.36 -12.50 2.18
N ASP A 150 4.94 -13.75 2.22
CA ASP A 150 5.56 -14.85 1.47
C ASP A 150 5.35 -14.71 -0.03
N LYS A 151 4.14 -14.38 -0.47
CA LYS A 151 3.88 -14.12 -1.89
C LYS A 151 4.67 -12.92 -2.42
N LEU A 152 4.80 -11.86 -1.61
CA LEU A 152 5.57 -10.66 -2.00
C LEU A 152 7.08 -10.92 -2.08
N ALA A 153 7.62 -11.81 -1.23
CA ALA A 153 9.03 -12.20 -1.31
C ALA A 153 9.31 -13.20 -2.44
N ALA A 154 8.39 -14.13 -2.71
CA ALA A 154 8.55 -15.13 -3.76
C ALA A 154 8.56 -14.52 -5.18
N GLY A 155 7.86 -13.41 -5.39
CA GLY A 155 7.86 -12.66 -6.66
C GLY A 155 9.22 -12.09 -7.08
N ASP A 156 10.27 -12.25 -6.26
CA ASP A 156 11.66 -11.92 -6.58
C ASP A 156 12.41 -13.05 -7.29
N GLN A 157 12.01 -14.31 -7.06
CA GLN A 157 12.73 -15.48 -7.60
C GLN A 157 12.35 -15.84 -9.04
N GLY A 158 11.20 -15.38 -9.54
CA GLY A 158 10.77 -15.61 -10.93
C GLY A 158 11.56 -14.82 -11.99
N GLY A 159 12.38 -13.84 -11.57
CA GLY A 159 13.24 -13.06 -12.48
C GLY A 159 14.66 -13.62 -12.64
N LEU A 160 15.14 -14.41 -11.69
CA LEU A 160 16.49 -15.00 -11.74
C LEU A 160 16.53 -16.33 -12.51
N THR A 161 15.46 -17.12 -12.51
CA THR A 161 15.44 -18.42 -13.19
C THR A 161 15.30 -18.29 -14.72
N ALA A 162 14.58 -17.28 -15.20
CA ALA A 162 14.37 -17.07 -16.65
C ALA A 162 15.65 -16.64 -17.39
N ASN A 163 16.60 -15.98 -16.72
CA ASN A 163 17.85 -15.52 -17.34
C ASN A 163 18.98 -16.57 -17.33
N ALA A 164 18.88 -17.61 -16.49
CA ALA A 164 19.89 -18.66 -16.42
C ALA A 164 19.72 -19.73 -17.51
N GLU A 165 18.52 -19.83 -18.10
CA GLU A 165 18.18 -20.86 -19.09
C GLU A 165 18.54 -20.47 -20.55
N LEU A 166 18.87 -19.20 -20.79
CA LEU A 166 19.25 -18.66 -22.11
C LEU A 166 20.76 -18.67 -22.40
N THR A 167 21.62 -19.17 -21.49
CA THR A 167 23.09 -19.16 -21.66
C THR A 167 23.72 -20.56 -21.62
N ARG A 168 23.02 -21.58 -22.11
CA ARG A 168 23.61 -22.91 -22.32
C ARG A 168 23.28 -23.46 -23.71
N ASP A 169 23.98 -22.95 -24.71
CA ASP A 169 24.18 -23.66 -25.97
C ASP A 169 25.54 -24.39 -25.93
N PRO A 170 25.57 -25.73 -25.87
CA PRO A 170 26.74 -26.52 -26.20
C PRO A 170 26.67 -26.92 -27.68
N HIS A 171 27.30 -26.16 -28.57
CA HIS A 171 27.53 -26.61 -29.94
C HIS A 171 29.03 -26.84 -30.19
N ALA A 172 29.50 -28.00 -29.75
CA ALA A 172 30.65 -28.66 -30.33
C ALA A 172 30.13 -29.84 -31.15
N THR A 173 30.12 -29.70 -32.48
CA THR A 173 30.00 -30.85 -33.37
C THR A 173 31.22 -30.82 -34.29
N ASP A 174 32.14 -31.69 -33.90
CA ASP A 174 33.30 -32.18 -34.63
C ASP A 174 32.85 -32.78 -35.97
N ILE A 175 33.38 -32.29 -37.10
CA ILE A 175 33.33 -33.00 -38.38
C ILE A 175 34.69 -32.86 -39.07
N ARG A 176 35.25 -34.05 -39.33
CA ARG A 176 36.47 -34.40 -40.04
C ARG A 176 36.31 -34.35 -41.56
#